data_AF-A0A6J7TQK6-F1
#
_entry.id   AF-A0A6J7TQK6-F1
#
_cell.length_a   1.000
_cell.length_b   1.000
_cell.length_c   1.000
_cell.angle_alpha   90.00
_cell.angle_beta   90.00
_cell.angle_gamma   90.00
#
_symmetry.space_group_name_H-M   'P 1'
#
loop_
_entity.id
_entity.type
_entity.pdbx_description
1 polymer ?
#
loop_
_entity_poly.entity_id
_entity_poly.type
_entity_poly.pdbx_seq_one_letter_code
_entity_poly.pdbx_strand_id
1 'polypeptide(L)' 'MFMMHQLSRLDIWPTGDLGVRRGWEKIHSLKEEIEPKVLDKKGEKYRPYRSVVAWYCWRALS' A
#
# COMPACT_ATOMS: atom_id res chain seq x y z
N MET A 1 -4.94 -9.04 3.36
CA MET A 1 -5.28 -9.85 2.17
C MET A 1 -6.74 -10.32 2.12
N PHE A 2 -7.25 -11.13 3.05
CA PHE A 2 -8.66 -11.61 2.98
C PHE A 2 -9.71 -10.50 2.79
N MET A 3 -9.62 -9.42 3.57
CA MET A 3 -10.57 -8.31 3.49
C MET A 3 -10.60 -7.62 2.12
N MET A 4 -9.46 -7.56 1.42
CA MET A 4 -9.36 -6.93 0.11
C MET A 4 -9.85 -7.85 -1.01
N HIS A 5 -9.47 -9.13 -0.99
CA HIS A 5 -9.75 -10.05 -2.09
C HIS A 5 -11.08 -10.79 -1.97
N GLN A 6 -11.47 -11.20 -0.76
CA GLN A 6 -12.69 -11.99 -0.55
C GLN A 6 -13.89 -11.10 -0.20
N LEU A 7 -13.67 -10.06 0.60
CA LEU A 7 -14.73 -9.16 1.07
C LEU A 7 -14.82 -7.85 0.30
N SER A 8 -13.99 -7.66 -0.73
CA SER A 8 -13.97 -6.47 -1.60
C SER A 8 -13.92 -5.15 -0.82
N ARG A 9 -13.26 -5.11 0.34
CA ARG A 9 -13.13 -3.87 1.14
C ARG A 9 -12.15 -2.93 0.44
N LEU A 10 -12.63 -1.73 0.12
CA LEU A 10 -11.86 -0.72 -0.63
C LEU A 10 -11.00 0.20 0.24
N ASP A 11 -11.21 0.20 1.57
CA ASP A 11 -10.51 1.09 2.51
C ASP A 11 -9.52 0.33 3.43
N ILE A 12 -8.74 -0.61 2.89
CA ILE A 12 -7.72 -1.36 3.63
C ILE A 12 -6.33 -0.89 3.22
N TRP A 13 -5.47 -0.62 4.20
CA TRP A 13 -4.09 -0.17 4.00
C TRP A 13 -3.11 -1.12 4.69
N PRO A 14 -2.58 -2.14 3.97
CA PRO A 14 -1.73 -3.16 4.58
C PRO A 14 -0.27 -2.69 4.66
N THR A 15 0.03 -1.76 5.58
CA THR A 15 1.39 -1.21 5.78
C THR A 15 2.43 -2.24 6.22
N GLY A 16 1.99 -3.35 6.83
CA GLY A 16 2.86 -4.48 7.17
C GLY A 16 3.29 -5.35 5.98
N ASP A 17 2.62 -5.21 4.83
CA ASP A 17 2.93 -5.99 3.64
C ASP A 17 4.21 -5.48 2.97
N LEU A 18 5.21 -6.35 2.83
CA LEU A 18 6.50 -5.98 2.21
C LEU A 18 6.33 -5.63 0.73
N GLY A 19 5.38 -6.26 0.03
CA GLY A 19 5.08 -5.95 -1.37
C GLY A 19 4.50 -4.55 -1.53
N VAL A 20 3.61 -4.13 -0.63
CA VAL A 20 3.11 -2.74 -0.62
C VAL A 20 4.21 -1.75 -0.30
N ARG A 21 5.05 -2.02 0.71
CA ARG A 21 6.16 -1.12 1.08
C ARG A 21 7.16 -0.94 -0.06
N ARG A 22 7.65 -2.04 -0.64
CA ARG A 22 8.59 -2.00 -1.78
C ARG A 22 7.95 -1.43 -3.05
N GLY A 23 6.69 -1.74 -3.29
CA GLY A 23 5.93 -1.15 -4.40
C GLY A 23 5.81 0.36 -4.27
N TRP A 24 5.52 0.83 -3.06
CA TRP A 24 5.47 2.24 -2.73
C TRP A 24 6.83 2.93 -2.93
N GLU A 25 7.91 2.31 -2.45
CA GLU A 25 9.29 2.77 -2.64
C GLU A 25 9.63 2.90 -4.12
N LYS A 26 9.29 1.90 -4.94
CA LYS A 26 9.54 1.90 -6.38
C LYS A 26 8.73 2.99 -7.09
N ILE A 27 7.45 3.16 -6.77
CA ILE A 27 6.59 4.20 -7.36
C ILE A 27 7.13 5.61 -7.03
N HIS A 28 7.62 5.80 -5.80
CA HIS A 28 8.10 7.10 -5.31
C HIS A 28 9.61 7.28 -5.45
N SER A 29 10.32 6.35 -6.09
CA SER A 29 11.78 6.36 -6.25
C SER A 29 12.54 6.61 -4.94
N LEU A 30 12.08 6.00 -3.85
CA LEU A 30 12.74 6.09 -2.55
C LEU A 30 14.01 5.23 -2.55
N LYS A 31 15.10 5.76 -1.98
CA LYS A 31 16.38 5.03 -1.83
C LYS A 31 16.44 4.21 -0.54
N GLU A 32 15.59 4.54 0.43
CA GLU A 32 15.56 3.94 1.77
C GLU A 32 14.24 3.21 1.99
N GLU A 33 14.30 2.17 2.83
CA GLU A 33 13.11 1.40 3.21
C GLU A 33 12.13 2.29 3.97
N ILE A 34 10.86 2.30 3.55
CA ILE A 34 9.85 3.10 4.21
C ILE A 34 9.38 2.40 5.49
N GLU A 35 9.43 3.13 6.61
CA GLU A 35 8.85 2.66 7.86
C GLU A 35 7.31 2.51 7.73
N PRO A 36 6.71 1.44 8.27
CA PRO A 36 5.26 1.23 8.23
C PRO A 36 4.45 2.41 8.79
N LYS A 37 4.96 3.08 9.84
CA LYS A 37 4.31 4.24 10.47
C LYS A 37 4.26 5.46 9.54
N VAL A 38 5.30 5.66 8.73
CA VAL A 38 5.35 6.75 7.77
C VAL A 38 4.43 6.46 6.59
N LEU A 39 4.42 5.21 6.13
CA LEU A 39 3.52 4.75 5.07
C LEU A 39 2.04 4.87 5.48
N ASP A 40 1.72 4.61 6.76
CA ASP A 40 0.36 4.74 7.29
C ASP A 40 -0.18 6.17 7.15
N LYS A 41 0.60 7.16 7.59
CA LYS A 41 0.26 8.59 7.45
C LYS A 41 0.09 9.00 5.99
N LYS A 42 0.92 8.47 5.08
CA LYS A 42 0.82 8.76 3.64
C LYS A 42 -0.45 8.13 3.04
N GLY A 43 -0.90 7.00 3.56
CA GLY A 43 -2.12 6.29 3.15
C GLY A 43 -3.41 7.05 3.42
N GLU A 44 -3.46 7.90 4.46
CA GLU A 44 -4.67 8.63 4.85
C GLU A 44 -5.22 9.53 3.74
N LYS A 45 -4.36 10.10 2.89
CA LYS A 45 -4.78 10.92 1.73
C LYS A 45 -5.64 10.14 0.73
N TYR A 46 -5.50 8.82 0.69
CA TYR A 46 -6.16 7.96 -0.30
C TYR A 46 -7.45 7.33 0.21
N ARG A 47 -7.95 7.75 1.37
CA ARG A 47 -9.27 7.34 1.82
C ARG A 47 -10.36 7.87 0.87
N PRO A 48 -11.42 7.10 0.60
CA PRO A 48 -11.74 5.77 1.14
C PRO A 48 -11.24 4.59 0.28
N TYR A 49 -10.26 4.79 -0.60
CA TYR A 49 -9.83 3.82 -1.63
C TYR A 49 -8.40 3.30 -1.45
N ARG A 50 -7.93 3.20 -0.19
CA ARG A 50 -6.55 2.77 0.14
C ARG A 50 -6.20 1.38 -0.42
N SER A 51 -7.19 0.50 -0.54
CA SER A 51 -6.99 -0.84 -1.13
C SER A 51 -6.55 -0.78 -2.60
N VAL A 52 -7.01 0.23 -3.34
CA VAL A 52 -6.66 0.42 -4.76
C VAL A 52 -5.19 0.82 -4.88
N VAL A 53 -4.73 1.71 -3.99
CA VAL A 53 -3.32 2.13 -3.95
C VAL A 53 -2.41 0.96 -3.59
N ALA A 54 -2.80 0.13 -2.63
CA ALA A 54 -2.08 -1.07 -2.25
C ALA A 54 -1.95 -2.05 -3.45
N TRP A 55 -3.01 -2.18 -4.24
CA TRP A 55 -2.98 -2.98 -5.46
C TRP A 55 -1.99 -2.44 -6.50
N TYR A 56 -1.96 -1.12 -6.71
CA TYR A 56 -0.96 -0.50 -7.59
C TYR A 56 0.48 -0.71 -7.09
N CYS A 57 0.70 -0.70 -5.77
CA CYS A 57 2.02 -1.00 -5.20
C CYS A 57 2.47 -2.42 -5.57
N TRP A 58 1.59 -3.42 -5.49
CA TRP A 58 1.92 -4.77 -5.96
C TRP A 58 2.18 -4.83 -7.47
N ARG A 59 1.40 -4.10 -8.27
CA ARG A 59 1.60 -4.02 -9.72
C ARG A 59 2.93 -3.37 -10.10
N ALA A 60 3.42 -2.42 -9.30
CA ALA A 60 4.70 -1.80 -9.55
C ALA A 60 5.89 -2.77 -9.36
N LEU A 61 5.74 -3.80 -8.53
CA LEU A 61 6.76 -4.85 -8.37
C LEU A 61 6.70 -5.94 -9.45
N SER A 62 5.62 -5.97 -10.24
CA SER A 62 5.46 -6.87 -11.39
C SER A 62 6.38 -6.48 -12.54
#